data_AF-A0A2N2MBX5-F1
#
_entry.id   AF-A0A2N2MBX5-F1
#
_cell.length_a   1.000
_cell.length_b   1.000
_cell.length_c   1.000
_cell.angle_alpha   90.00
_cell.angle_beta   90.00
_cell.angle_gamma   90.00
#
_symmetry.space_group_name_H-M   'P 1'
#
loop_
_entity.id
_entity.type
_entity.pdbx_description
1 polymer ?
#
loop_
_entity_poly.entity_id
_entity_poly.type
_entity_poly.pdbx_seq_one_letter_code
_entity_poly.pdbx_strand_id
1 'polypeptide(L)'
;MNNLVAWLTLKANSPVERIRALLVMLFALGIFLALFALILYWVLTGELESLSTVFAGLVFGLILFSIARLAQVGKIDLSAWLLGLLLSVIIFLDVAEYGFTSSIAASVYALPVVFSALALGLVPALLFAFLGAVVMWVLAFAMSQGWLANSFYHESFLSFHAPALTLYYFLLALMVGGWNRAFTQLLGRER
;
A
#
# COMPACT_ATOMS: atom_id res chain seq x y z
N MET A 1 16.60 -26.34 -15.88
CA MET A 1 15.79 -25.11 -15.69
C MET A 1 15.90 -24.70 -14.23
N ASN A 2 16.55 -23.56 -13.94
CA ASN A 2 16.84 -23.12 -12.57
C ASN A 2 15.54 -22.93 -11.77
N ASN A 3 15.53 -23.35 -10.50
CA ASN A 3 14.38 -23.20 -9.58
C ASN A 3 13.85 -21.76 -9.48
N LEU A 4 14.71 -20.76 -9.72
CA LEU A 4 14.34 -19.34 -9.83
C LEU A 4 13.40 -19.05 -11.01
N VAL A 5 13.63 -19.66 -12.17
CA VAL A 5 12.78 -19.47 -13.36
C VAL A 5 11.43 -20.14 -13.15
N ALA A 6 11.40 -21.32 -12.53
CA ALA A 6 10.15 -21.98 -12.12
C ALA A 6 9.40 -21.22 -11.01
N TRP A 7 10.10 -20.44 -10.19
CA TRP A 7 9.44 -19.56 -9.23
C TRP A 7 8.82 -18.33 -9.91
N LEU A 8 9.46 -17.81 -10.97
CA LEU A 8 8.90 -16.71 -11.76
C LEU A 8 7.77 -17.14 -12.72
N THR A 9 7.54 -18.44 -12.93
CA THR A 9 6.38 -18.90 -13.71
C THR A 9 5.09 -18.70 -12.92
N LEU A 10 4.32 -17.70 -13.34
CA LEU A 10 3.03 -17.35 -12.75
C LEU A 10 1.95 -18.31 -13.26
N LYS A 11 1.16 -18.87 -12.33
CA LYS A 11 -0.08 -19.56 -12.67
C LYS A 11 -1.17 -18.53 -12.98
N ALA A 12 -1.13 -17.98 -14.18
CA ALA A 12 -2.11 -17.00 -14.66
C ALA A 12 -2.60 -17.36 -16.07
N ASN A 13 -3.91 -17.27 -16.26
CA ASN A 13 -4.63 -17.76 -17.43
C ASN A 13 -4.74 -16.69 -18.53
N SER A 14 -4.49 -15.42 -18.18
CA SER A 14 -4.50 -14.29 -19.11
C SER A 14 -3.27 -13.38 -18.95
N PRO A 15 -2.89 -12.60 -19.99
CA PRO A 15 -1.82 -11.59 -19.88
C PRO A 15 -2.10 -10.56 -18.79
N VAL A 16 -3.36 -10.16 -18.61
CA VAL A 16 -3.79 -9.21 -17.58
C VAL A 16 -3.56 -9.78 -16.18
N GLU A 17 -3.94 -11.04 -15.95
CA GLU A 17 -3.68 -11.73 -14.68
C GLU A 17 -2.18 -11.84 -14.39
N ARG A 18 -1.34 -12.11 -15.41
CA ARG A 18 0.12 -12.16 -15.25
C ARG A 18 0.67 -10.82 -14.79
N ILE A 19 0.25 -9.72 -15.41
CA ILE A 19 0.69 -8.37 -15.03
C ILE A 19 0.27 -8.06 -13.59
N ARG A 20 -0.98 -8.35 -13.21
CA ARG A 20 -1.47 -8.13 -11.85
C ARG A 20 -0.70 -8.96 -10.82
N ALA A 21 -0.45 -10.23 -11.11
CA ALA A 21 0.32 -11.10 -10.22
C ALA A 21 1.77 -10.59 -10.04
N LEU A 22 2.41 -10.13 -11.12
CA LEU A 22 3.73 -9.50 -11.06
C LEU A 22 3.72 -8.24 -10.20
N LEU A 23 2.73 -7.36 -10.39
CA LEU A 23 2.62 -6.13 -9.60
C LEU A 23 2.51 -6.44 -8.10
N VAL A 24 1.64 -7.37 -7.71
CA VAL A 24 1.50 -7.80 -6.31
C VAL A 24 2.80 -8.39 -5.77
N MET A 25 3.45 -9.28 -6.53
CA MET A 25 4.71 -9.89 -6.12
C MET A 25 5.82 -8.86 -5.97
N LEU A 26 6.00 -7.97 -6.94
CA LEU A 26 7.05 -6.94 -6.92
C LEU A 26 6.86 -5.97 -5.76
N PHE A 27 5.62 -5.55 -5.48
CA PHE A 27 5.35 -4.71 -4.32
C PHE A 27 5.66 -5.44 -3.01
N ALA A 28 5.13 -6.65 -2.83
CA ALA A 28 5.30 -7.39 -1.59
C ALA A 28 6.78 -7.74 -1.32
N LEU A 29 7.50 -8.21 -2.35
CA LEU A 29 8.92 -8.55 -2.26
C LEU A 29 9.81 -7.31 -2.16
N GLY A 30 9.46 -6.23 -2.83
CA GLY A 30 10.18 -4.96 -2.74
C GLY A 30 10.16 -4.41 -1.32
N ILE A 31 8.97 -4.40 -0.68
CA ILE A 31 8.83 -4.00 0.73
C ILE A 31 9.58 -4.97 1.65
N PHE A 32 9.48 -6.28 1.40
CA PHE A 32 10.21 -7.29 2.16
C PHE A 32 11.73 -7.05 2.12
N LEU A 33 12.28 -6.81 0.93
CA LEU A 33 13.71 -6.56 0.74
C LEU A 33 14.15 -5.24 1.39
N ALA A 34 13.34 -4.18 1.27
CA ALA A 34 13.61 -2.91 1.92
C ALA A 34 13.67 -3.05 3.45
N LEU A 35 12.71 -3.79 4.02
CA LEU A 35 12.68 -4.07 5.46
C LEU A 35 13.86 -4.95 5.90
N PHE A 36 14.21 -5.95 5.12
CA PHE A 36 15.37 -6.79 5.41
C PHE A 36 16.68 -5.99 5.36
N ALA A 37 16.83 -5.10 4.38
CA ALA A 37 17.96 -4.19 4.29
C ALA A 37 18.05 -3.23 5.48
N LEU A 38 16.90 -2.71 5.94
CA LEU A 38 16.84 -1.84 7.13
C LEU A 38 17.25 -2.57 8.40
N ILE A 39 16.74 -3.79 8.63
CA ILE A 39 17.14 -4.62 9.77
C ILE A 39 18.63 -4.93 9.70
N LEU A 40 19.14 -5.31 8.53
CA LEU A 40 20.56 -5.61 8.34
C LEU A 40 21.42 -4.37 8.64
N TYR A 41 21.00 -3.20 8.18
CA TYR A 41 21.67 -1.93 8.47
C TYR A 41 21.78 -1.71 9.98
N TRP A 42 20.68 -1.81 10.74
CA TRP A 42 20.70 -1.63 12.20
C TRP A 42 21.56 -2.67 12.93
N VAL A 43 21.59 -3.92 12.46
CA VAL A 43 22.48 -4.97 12.99
C VAL A 43 23.95 -4.59 12.79
N LEU A 44 24.30 -4.05 11.61
CA LEU A 44 25.67 -3.69 11.27
C LEU A 44 26.13 -2.41 11.98
N THR A 45 25.25 -1.43 12.18
CA THR A 45 25.58 -0.16 12.86
C THR A 45 25.47 -0.25 14.38
N GLY A 46 24.81 -1.29 14.92
CA GLY A 46 24.56 -1.42 16.35
C GLY A 46 23.44 -0.50 16.86
N GLU A 47 22.65 0.10 15.96
CA GLU A 47 21.55 1.03 16.26
C GLU A 47 20.21 0.31 16.51
N LEU A 48 20.25 -0.97 16.87
CA LEU A 48 19.07 -1.75 17.21
C LEU A 48 18.41 -1.22 18.49
N GLU A 49 17.29 -0.51 18.33
CA GLU A 49 16.50 -0.03 19.47
C GLU A 49 15.99 -1.18 20.35
N SER A 50 15.51 -2.26 19.73
CA SER A 50 14.99 -3.42 20.44
C SER A 50 14.94 -4.68 19.59
N LEU A 51 15.15 -5.84 20.23
CA LEU A 51 14.90 -7.16 19.62
C LEU A 51 13.43 -7.34 19.20
N SER A 52 12.47 -6.70 19.90
CA SER A 52 11.06 -6.75 19.53
C SER A 52 10.79 -6.19 18.14
N THR A 53 11.51 -5.13 17.75
CA THR A 53 11.40 -4.50 16.43
C THR A 53 11.87 -5.43 15.32
N VAL A 54 12.94 -6.19 15.56
CA VAL A 54 13.43 -7.21 14.62
C VAL A 54 12.41 -8.32 14.46
N PHE A 55 11.88 -8.86 15.56
CA PHE A 55 10.86 -9.92 15.51
C PHE A 55 9.59 -9.45 14.79
N ALA A 56 9.11 -8.24 15.07
CA ALA A 56 7.98 -7.65 14.36
C ALA A 56 8.26 -7.53 12.85
N GLY A 57 9.45 -7.06 12.48
CA GLY A 57 9.88 -6.97 11.09
C GLY A 57 9.95 -8.34 10.40
N LEU A 58 10.45 -9.38 11.07
CA LEU A 58 10.49 -10.74 10.54
C LEU A 58 9.09 -11.32 10.33
N VAL A 59 8.19 -11.16 11.29
CA VAL A 59 6.78 -11.59 11.16
C VAL A 59 6.11 -10.87 10.00
N PHE A 60 6.30 -9.56 9.91
CA PHE A 60 5.79 -8.76 8.82
C PHE A 60 6.37 -9.17 7.46
N GLY A 61 7.66 -9.51 7.41
CA GLY A 61 8.31 -10.05 6.23
C GLY A 61 7.72 -11.39 5.79
N LEU A 62 7.39 -12.29 6.73
CA LEU A 62 6.70 -13.55 6.45
C LEU A 62 5.30 -13.32 5.85
N ILE A 63 4.57 -12.31 6.33
CA ILE A 63 3.27 -11.92 5.77
C ILE A 63 3.43 -11.47 4.31
N LEU A 64 4.39 -10.58 4.03
CA LEU A 64 4.65 -10.11 2.66
C LEU A 64 5.06 -11.25 1.73
N PHE A 65 5.94 -12.14 2.18
CA PHE A 65 6.35 -13.30 1.41
C PHE A 65 5.18 -14.25 1.13
N SER A 66 4.28 -14.44 2.10
CA SER A 66 3.06 -15.25 1.96
C SER A 66 2.10 -14.65 0.93
N ILE A 67 1.94 -13.33 0.92
CA ILE A 67 1.13 -12.61 -0.08
C ILE A 67 1.73 -12.78 -1.48
N ALA A 68 3.05 -12.62 -1.65
CA ALA A 68 3.72 -12.85 -2.92
C ALA A 68 3.52 -14.30 -3.40
N ARG A 69 3.60 -15.27 -2.48
CA ARG A 69 3.37 -16.69 -2.78
C ARG A 69 1.93 -16.97 -3.18
N LEU A 70 0.94 -16.33 -2.54
CA LEU A 70 -0.47 -16.47 -2.93
C LEU A 70 -0.72 -15.96 -4.35
N ALA A 71 -0.11 -14.83 -4.73
CA ALA A 71 -0.22 -14.28 -6.08
C ALA A 71 0.37 -15.24 -7.12
N GLN A 72 1.52 -15.85 -6.82
CA GLN A 72 2.21 -16.81 -7.66
C GLN A 72 1.38 -18.09 -7.93
N VAL A 73 0.63 -18.56 -6.91
CA VAL A 73 -0.22 -19.77 -7.01
C VAL A 73 -1.55 -19.48 -7.73
N GLY A 74 -1.81 -18.23 -8.12
CA GLY A 74 -2.97 -17.81 -8.91
C GLY A 74 -4.10 -17.19 -8.08
N LYS A 75 -3.94 -17.02 -6.76
CA LYS A 75 -4.91 -16.31 -5.91
C LYS A 75 -4.68 -14.79 -5.97
N ILE A 76 -4.72 -14.22 -7.17
CA ILE A 76 -4.25 -12.85 -7.45
C ILE A 76 -5.10 -11.81 -6.73
N ASP A 77 -6.43 -11.85 -6.88
CA ASP A 77 -7.31 -10.85 -6.28
C ASP A 77 -7.22 -10.84 -4.75
N LEU A 78 -7.22 -12.03 -4.12
CA LEU A 78 -7.04 -12.15 -2.68
C LEU A 78 -5.70 -11.54 -2.23
N SER A 79 -4.63 -11.83 -2.96
CA SER A 79 -3.30 -11.31 -2.63
C SER A 79 -3.23 -9.79 -2.77
N ALA A 80 -3.86 -9.24 -3.80
CA ALA A 80 -3.96 -7.80 -3.99
C ALA A 80 -4.80 -7.13 -2.90
N TRP A 81 -5.93 -7.72 -2.49
CA TRP A 81 -6.71 -7.21 -1.35
C TRP A 81 -5.92 -7.23 -0.05
N LEU A 82 -5.24 -8.34 0.24
CA LEU A 82 -4.40 -8.47 1.44
C LEU A 82 -3.29 -7.42 1.44
N LEU A 83 -2.58 -7.22 0.31
CA LEU A 83 -1.52 -6.21 0.23
C LEU A 83 -2.07 -4.79 0.34
N GLY A 84 -3.19 -4.48 -0.34
CA GLY A 84 -3.81 -3.15 -0.27
C GLY A 84 -4.29 -2.80 1.15
N LEU A 85 -4.91 -3.76 1.85
CA LEU A 85 -5.30 -3.61 3.25
C LEU A 85 -4.08 -3.45 4.15
N LEU A 86 -3.05 -4.28 3.97
CA LEU A 86 -1.82 -4.21 4.75
C LEU A 86 -1.15 -2.84 4.62
N LEU A 87 -1.01 -2.34 3.39
CA LEU A 87 -0.48 -0.99 3.12
C LEU A 87 -1.31 0.09 3.81
N SER A 88 -2.64 -0.01 3.71
CA SER A 88 -3.56 0.95 4.33
C SER A 88 -3.42 0.99 5.85
N VAL A 89 -3.30 -0.18 6.49
CA VAL A 89 -3.14 -0.30 7.95
C VAL A 89 -1.80 0.30 8.39
N ILE A 90 -0.70 -0.02 7.70
CA ILE A 90 0.62 0.52 8.07
C ILE A 90 0.66 2.03 7.96
N ILE A 91 0.15 2.58 6.85
CA ILE A 91 0.12 4.02 6.64
C ILE A 91 -0.80 4.69 7.66
N PHE A 92 -1.93 4.07 7.99
CA PHE A 92 -2.79 4.57 9.06
C PHE A 92 -2.06 4.64 10.40
N LEU A 93 -1.37 3.57 10.80
CA LEU A 93 -0.61 3.53 12.05
C LEU A 93 0.50 4.58 12.06
N ASP A 94 1.24 4.70 10.96
CA ASP A 94 2.31 5.69 10.79
C ASP A 94 1.80 7.13 10.95
N VAL A 95 0.69 7.47 10.28
CA VAL A 95 0.09 8.81 10.38
C VAL A 95 -0.57 9.02 11.74
N ALA A 96 -1.08 7.99 12.40
CA ALA A 96 -1.64 8.11 13.75
C ALA A 96 -0.56 8.37 14.81
N GLU A 97 0.64 7.78 14.65
CA GLU A 97 1.76 7.93 15.57
C GLU A 97 2.52 9.25 15.36
N TYR A 98 2.88 9.56 14.11
CA TYR A 98 3.72 10.73 13.79
C TYR A 98 2.91 11.97 13.35
N GLY A 99 1.62 11.79 13.10
CA GLY A 99 0.72 12.85 12.64
C GLY A 99 0.95 13.34 11.22
N PHE A 100 0.28 14.43 10.84
CA PHE A 100 0.44 15.09 9.53
C PHE A 100 1.77 15.86 9.38
N THR A 101 2.74 15.64 10.27
CA THR A 101 3.88 16.55 10.53
C THR A 101 4.88 16.63 9.37
N SER A 102 4.73 15.80 8.35
CA SER A 102 5.38 15.96 7.05
C SER A 102 4.37 15.77 5.93
N SER A 103 4.40 16.60 4.88
CA SER A 103 3.52 16.45 3.71
C SER A 103 3.64 15.08 3.02
N ILE A 104 4.73 14.36 3.34
CA ILE A 104 5.05 13.03 2.87
C ILE A 104 4.12 11.99 3.50
N ALA A 105 3.99 11.93 4.84
CA ALA A 105 3.23 10.87 5.53
C ALA A 105 1.76 10.77 5.08
N ALA A 106 1.07 11.92 4.98
CA ALA A 106 -0.33 11.95 4.53
C ALA A 106 -0.48 11.69 3.01
N SER A 107 0.50 12.03 2.19
CA SER A 107 0.48 11.66 0.77
C SER A 107 0.78 10.17 0.54
N VAL A 108 1.36 9.44 1.50
CA VAL A 108 1.62 7.99 1.38
C VAL A 108 0.34 7.18 1.22
N TYR A 109 -0.83 7.63 1.72
CA TYR A 109 -2.11 6.92 1.47
C TYR A 109 -2.49 6.87 -0.03
N ALA A 110 -1.83 7.65 -0.89
CA ALA A 110 -1.90 7.48 -2.34
C ALA A 110 -1.43 6.08 -2.78
N LEU A 111 -0.49 5.46 -2.07
CA LEU A 111 0.10 4.17 -2.43
C LEU A 111 -0.94 3.05 -2.49
N PRO A 112 -1.76 2.78 -1.45
CA PRO A 112 -2.82 1.79 -1.52
C PRO A 112 -3.89 2.13 -2.58
N VAL A 113 -4.18 3.41 -2.83
CA VAL A 113 -5.11 3.84 -3.89
C VAL A 113 -4.57 3.50 -5.28
N VAL A 114 -3.34 3.91 -5.59
CA VAL A 114 -2.69 3.65 -6.88
C VAL A 114 -2.46 2.15 -7.07
N PHE A 115 -1.99 1.46 -6.04
CA PHE A 115 -1.79 0.02 -6.07
C PHE A 115 -3.09 -0.73 -6.36
N SER A 116 -4.17 -0.43 -5.64
CA SER A 116 -5.48 -1.07 -5.86
C SER A 116 -6.06 -0.71 -7.24
N ALA A 117 -5.83 0.51 -7.73
CA ALA A 117 -6.20 0.89 -9.10
C ALA A 117 -5.51 0.04 -10.16
N LEU A 118 -4.22 -0.24 -9.99
CA LEU A 118 -3.45 -1.07 -10.92
C LEU A 118 -3.77 -2.56 -10.79
N ALA A 119 -3.86 -3.07 -9.56
CA ALA A 119 -3.99 -4.50 -9.29
C ALA A 119 -5.44 -5.01 -9.39
N LEU A 120 -6.43 -4.21 -8.96
CA LEU A 120 -7.83 -4.61 -8.81
C LEU A 120 -8.79 -3.79 -9.68
N GLY A 121 -8.39 -2.58 -10.09
CA GLY A 121 -9.16 -1.72 -10.98
C GLY A 121 -9.86 -0.55 -10.27
N LEU A 122 -10.75 0.14 -11.00
CA LEU A 122 -11.34 1.40 -10.58
C LEU A 122 -12.18 1.31 -9.30
N VAL A 123 -13.09 0.32 -9.20
CA VAL A 123 -14.02 0.23 -8.07
C VAL A 123 -13.28 0.04 -6.74
N PRO A 124 -12.32 -0.90 -6.64
CA PRO A 124 -11.47 -1.02 -5.45
C PRO A 124 -10.65 0.24 -5.17
N ALA A 125 -10.12 0.91 -6.19
CA ALA A 125 -9.39 2.17 -6.00
C ALA A 125 -10.25 3.26 -5.37
N LEU A 126 -11.51 3.41 -5.81
CA LEU A 126 -12.45 4.35 -5.22
C LEU A 126 -12.75 4.00 -3.75
N LEU A 127 -12.83 2.70 -3.41
CA LEU A 127 -12.98 2.27 -2.03
C LEU A 127 -11.77 2.67 -1.18
N PHE A 128 -10.55 2.41 -1.64
CA PHE A 128 -9.35 2.81 -0.91
C PHE A 128 -9.21 4.33 -0.81
N ALA A 129 -9.62 5.08 -1.85
CA ALA A 129 -9.64 6.54 -1.80
C ALA A 129 -10.64 7.06 -0.75
N PHE A 130 -11.83 6.47 -0.69
CA PHE A 130 -12.82 6.78 0.34
C PHE A 130 -12.29 6.45 1.75
N LEU A 131 -11.71 5.26 1.94
CA LEU A 131 -11.13 4.88 3.24
C LEU A 131 -10.00 5.84 3.65
N GLY A 132 -9.14 6.23 2.71
CA GLY A 132 -8.09 7.23 2.96
C GLY A 132 -8.67 8.58 3.35
N ALA A 133 -9.69 9.06 2.65
CA ALA A 133 -10.38 10.30 3.00
C ALA A 133 -10.98 10.22 4.41
N VAL A 134 -11.72 9.15 4.74
CA VAL A 134 -12.30 8.94 6.07
C VAL A 134 -11.21 8.97 7.15
N VAL A 135 -10.10 8.25 6.94
CA VAL A 135 -8.95 8.27 7.85
C VAL A 135 -8.44 9.69 8.06
N MET A 136 -8.21 10.46 7.00
CA MET A 136 -7.68 11.82 7.12
C MET A 136 -8.63 12.73 7.89
N TRP A 137 -9.94 12.62 7.66
CA TRP A 137 -10.93 13.37 8.41
C TRP A 137 -10.99 12.97 9.88
N VAL A 138 -11.00 11.67 10.18
CA VAL A 138 -11.02 11.15 11.55
C VAL A 138 -9.77 11.59 12.32
N LEU A 139 -8.58 11.50 11.71
CA LEU A 139 -7.33 11.93 12.35
C LEU A 139 -7.29 13.44 12.54
N ALA A 140 -7.67 14.23 11.53
CA ALA A 140 -7.71 15.69 11.66
C ALA A 140 -8.70 16.15 12.75
N PHE A 141 -9.84 15.48 12.86
CA PHE A 141 -10.81 15.72 13.93
C PHE A 141 -10.28 15.28 15.30
N ALA A 142 -9.72 14.07 15.41
CA ALA A 142 -9.17 13.59 16.67
C ALA A 142 -8.03 14.49 17.20
N MET A 143 -7.20 15.03 16.31
CA MET A 143 -6.18 16.02 16.66
C MET A 143 -6.78 17.36 17.11
N SER A 144 -7.85 17.84 16.48
CA SER A 144 -8.50 19.10 16.90
C SER A 144 -9.17 18.99 18.28
N GLN A 145 -9.60 17.79 18.66
CA GLN A 145 -10.13 17.49 19.99
C GLN A 145 -9.03 17.21 21.04
N GLY A 146 -7.76 17.20 20.65
CA GLY A 146 -6.65 16.85 21.54
C GLY A 146 -6.62 15.37 21.95
N TRP A 147 -7.32 14.48 21.24
CA TRP A 147 -7.34 13.04 21.53
C TRP A 147 -6.05 12.33 21.12
N LEU A 148 -5.36 12.90 20.12
CA LEU A 148 -4.05 12.45 19.68
C LEU A 148 -3.00 13.42 20.20
N ALA A 149 -1.98 12.90 20.88
CA ALA A 149 -0.88 13.69 21.41
C ALA A 149 -0.04 14.22 20.25
N ASN A 150 -0.36 15.42 19.77
CA ASN A 150 0.41 16.03 18.72
C ASN A 150 0.67 17.51 19.03
N SER A 151 1.92 17.81 19.36
CA SER A 151 2.43 19.19 19.58
C SER A 151 2.41 20.05 18.31
N PHE A 152 1.97 19.50 17.17
CA PHE A 152 2.04 20.12 15.85
C PHE A 152 0.67 20.22 15.13
N TYR A 153 -0.45 20.12 15.85
CA TYR A 153 -1.75 20.39 15.23
C TYR A 153 -1.83 21.81 14.67
N HIS A 154 -2.32 21.94 13.45
CA HIS A 154 -2.65 23.22 12.81
C HIS A 154 -4.10 23.19 12.35
N GLU A 155 -4.84 24.30 12.51
CA GLU A 155 -6.23 24.43 12.06
C GLU A 155 -6.41 24.11 10.57
N SER A 156 -5.36 24.30 9.77
CA SER A 156 -5.32 23.94 8.35
C SER A 156 -5.57 22.46 8.09
N PHE A 157 -5.39 21.57 9.07
CA PHE A 157 -5.60 20.13 8.88
C PHE A 157 -7.05 19.79 8.54
N LEU A 158 -8.01 20.44 9.23
CA LEU A 158 -9.44 20.27 8.98
C LEU A 158 -9.91 21.10 7.77
N SER A 159 -9.42 22.33 7.63
CA SER A 159 -9.92 23.29 6.63
C SER A 159 -9.27 23.14 5.25
N PHE A 160 -8.07 22.57 5.16
CA PHE A 160 -7.32 22.47 3.91
C PHE A 160 -6.78 21.06 3.63
N HIS A 161 -6.04 20.43 4.56
CA HIS A 161 -5.36 19.17 4.26
C HIS A 161 -6.31 17.99 4.05
N ALA A 162 -7.26 17.76 4.96
CA ALA A 162 -8.22 16.67 4.79
C ALA A 162 -9.08 16.83 3.51
N PRO A 163 -9.62 18.03 3.19
CA PRO A 163 -10.26 18.28 1.90
C PRO A 163 -9.34 18.05 0.68
N ALA A 164 -8.12 18.59 0.70
CA ALA A 164 -7.18 18.49 -0.42
C ALA A 164 -6.74 17.03 -0.67
N LEU A 165 -6.45 16.27 0.40
CA LEU A 165 -6.09 14.86 0.31
C LEU A 165 -7.27 14.00 -0.16
N THR A 166 -8.49 14.31 0.28
CA THR A 166 -9.70 13.67 -0.24
C THR A 166 -9.76 13.81 -1.76
N LEU A 167 -9.67 15.05 -2.27
CA LEU A 167 -9.67 15.31 -3.70
C LEU A 167 -8.54 14.56 -4.41
N TYR A 168 -7.33 14.61 -3.85
CA TYR A 168 -6.15 13.95 -4.41
C TYR A 168 -6.33 12.43 -4.55
N TYR A 169 -6.82 11.74 -3.52
CA TYR A 169 -7.04 10.29 -3.57
C TYR A 169 -8.11 9.91 -4.60
N PHE A 170 -9.22 10.66 -4.67
CA PHE A 170 -10.25 10.39 -5.67
C PHE A 170 -9.75 10.65 -7.10
N LEU A 171 -8.98 11.72 -7.32
CA LEU A 171 -8.35 11.99 -8.62
C LEU A 171 -7.39 10.85 -9.02
N LEU A 172 -6.55 10.38 -8.10
CA LEU A 172 -5.66 9.23 -8.35
C LEU A 172 -6.46 7.97 -8.71
N ALA A 173 -7.52 7.66 -7.96
CA ALA A 173 -8.36 6.51 -8.23
C ALA A 173 -9.00 6.60 -9.63
N LEU A 174 -9.52 7.77 -10.00
CA LEU A 174 -10.14 8.01 -11.30
C LEU A 174 -9.13 7.95 -12.45
N MET A 175 -7.98 8.62 -12.31
CA MET A 175 -6.94 8.66 -13.35
C MET A 175 -6.34 7.27 -13.58
N VAL A 176 -5.83 6.65 -12.52
CA VAL A 176 -5.13 5.36 -12.63
C VAL A 176 -6.13 4.23 -12.87
N GLY A 177 -7.26 4.22 -12.17
CA GLY A 177 -8.29 3.19 -12.32
C GLY A 177 -9.02 3.28 -13.65
N GLY A 178 -9.29 4.50 -14.13
CA GLY A 178 -9.85 4.75 -15.46
C GLY A 178 -8.90 4.30 -16.57
N TRP A 179 -7.61 4.62 -16.44
CA TRP A 179 -6.59 4.16 -17.37
C TRP A 179 -6.46 2.62 -17.38
N ASN A 180 -6.41 1.97 -16.22
CA ASN A 180 -6.36 0.50 -16.13
C ASN A 180 -7.59 -0.15 -16.78
N ARG A 181 -8.78 0.44 -16.60
CA ARG A 181 -10.01 -0.04 -17.25
C ARG A 181 -9.91 0.04 -18.78
N ALA A 182 -9.46 1.17 -19.31
CA ALA A 182 -9.27 1.35 -20.75
C ALA A 182 -8.23 0.37 -21.31
N PHE A 183 -7.10 0.22 -20.62
CA PHE A 183 -6.02 -0.69 -21.01
C PHE A 183 -6.47 -2.16 -21.01
N THR A 184 -7.21 -2.58 -19.98
CA THR A 184 -7.75 -3.94 -19.88
C THR A 184 -8.76 -4.22 -21.00
N GLN A 185 -9.57 -3.23 -21.40
CA GLN A 185 -10.50 -3.36 -22.52
C GLN A 185 -9.79 -3.50 -23.87
N LEU A 186 -8.68 -2.78 -24.07
CA LEU A 186 -7.86 -2.91 -25.28
C LEU A 186 -7.24 -4.31 -25.39
N LEU A 187 -6.62 -4.79 -24.31
CA LEU A 187 -6.05 -6.14 -24.26
C LEU A 187 -7.11 -7.26 -24.37
N GLY A 188 -8.34 -7.00 -23.94
CA GLY A 188 -9.45 -7.93 -24.07
C GLY A 188 -10.07 -7.99 -25.48
N ARG A 189 -9.82 -6.99 -26.33
CA ARG A 189 -10.30 -6.93 -27.72
C ARG A 189 -9.40 -7.64 -28.73
N GLU A 190 -8.18 -8.01 -28.36
CA GLU A 190 -7.24 -8.74 -29.22
C GLU A 190 -7.45 -10.28 -29.23
N ARG A 191 -8.69 -10.75 -29.04
CA ARG A 191 -9.09 -12.15 -29.18
C ARG A 191 -10.31 -12.26 -30.09
#